data_AF-A0A5B8CDN3-F1
#
_entry.id   AF-A0A5B8CDN3-F1
#
_cell.length_a   1.000
_cell.length_b   1.000
_cell.length_c   1.000
_cell.angle_alpha   90.00
_cell.angle_beta   90.00
_cell.angle_gamma   90.00
#
_symmetry.space_group_name_H-M   'P 1'
#
loop_
_entity.id
_entity.type
_entity.pdbx_description
1 polymer ?
#
loop_
_entity_poly.entity_id
_entity_poly.type
_entity_poly.pdbx_seq_one_letter_code
_entity_poly.pdbx_strand_id
1 'polypeptide(L)'
;MADAPDPDAQRLDAYRKAVDRLPVLTRVIFLLVRLDALSYDEIARRLSIDPQTVESCLVEALGMIRIMLDGELPRRRDDPRIALAEADLHRRHRAYCEEALWALRIVDPILWTDHGDDDQTFMRVIVAAMPPRVHDTFILNRVEQLSYAQIAERMGTFQWIVRHRMLRAIRHIARGPDRFEQWLRDRASEPATIN
;
A
#
# COMPACT_ATOMS: atom_id res chain seq x y z
N MET A 1 -21.93 -33.48 -7.39
CA MET A 1 -22.38 -32.31 -8.18
C MET A 1 -21.79 -31.09 -7.52
N ALA A 2 -20.78 -30.47 -8.13
CA ALA A 2 -20.19 -29.24 -7.61
C ALA A 2 -21.24 -28.14 -7.71
N ASP A 3 -21.57 -27.55 -6.58
CA ASP A 3 -22.46 -26.38 -6.49
C ASP A 3 -21.86 -25.27 -7.35
N ALA A 4 -22.60 -24.84 -8.38
CA ALA A 4 -22.14 -23.74 -9.22
C ALA A 4 -22.02 -22.50 -8.32
N PRO A 5 -20.90 -21.76 -8.36
CA PRO A 5 -20.74 -20.59 -7.50
C PRO A 5 -21.92 -19.64 -7.73
N ASP A 6 -22.46 -19.11 -6.63
CA ASP A 6 -23.52 -18.11 -6.65
C ASP A 6 -23.15 -16.99 -7.63
N PRO A 7 -23.95 -16.73 -8.67
CA PRO A 7 -23.64 -15.74 -9.70
C PRO A 7 -23.43 -14.35 -9.11
N ASP A 8 -24.05 -14.02 -7.97
CA ASP A 8 -23.85 -12.74 -7.31
C ASP A 8 -22.53 -12.68 -6.55
N ALA A 9 -22.12 -13.79 -5.92
CA ALA A 9 -20.79 -13.93 -5.32
C ALA A 9 -19.68 -13.83 -6.38
N GLN A 10 -19.87 -14.42 -7.56
CA GLN A 10 -18.92 -14.35 -8.67
C GLN A 10 -18.78 -12.92 -9.21
N ARG A 11 -19.91 -12.20 -9.38
CA ARG A 11 -19.90 -10.79 -9.79
C ARG A 11 -19.19 -9.93 -8.75
N LEU A 12 -19.50 -10.11 -7.47
CA LEU A 12 -18.87 -9.36 -6.38
C LEU A 12 -17.35 -9.59 -6.34
N ASP A 13 -16.89 -10.83 -6.52
CA ASP A 13 -15.48 -11.14 -6.59
C ASP A 13 -14.79 -10.50 -7.81
N ALA A 14 -15.46 -10.47 -8.96
CA ALA A 14 -14.95 -9.78 -10.15
C ALA A 14 -14.83 -8.26 -9.93
N TYR A 15 -15.84 -7.64 -9.31
CA TYR A 15 -15.78 -6.22 -8.94
C TYR A 15 -14.66 -5.93 -7.94
N ARG A 16 -14.51 -6.74 -6.90
CA ARG A 16 -13.43 -6.59 -5.92
C ARG A 16 -12.07 -6.66 -6.60
N LYS A 17 -11.84 -7.68 -7.43
CA LYS A 17 -10.58 -7.84 -8.20
C LYS A 17 -10.34 -6.66 -9.14
N ALA A 18 -11.38 -6.12 -9.77
CA ALA A 18 -11.25 -4.95 -10.64
C ALA A 18 -10.84 -3.71 -9.84
N VAL A 19 -11.47 -3.48 -8.69
CA VAL A 19 -11.10 -2.38 -7.78
C VAL A 19 -9.65 -2.57 -7.31
N ASP A 20 -9.24 -3.75 -6.84
CA ASP A 20 -7.89 -4.02 -6.34
C ASP A 20 -6.78 -3.75 -7.37
N ARG A 21 -7.09 -3.83 -8.67
CA ARG A 21 -6.16 -3.60 -9.77
C ARG A 21 -6.04 -2.14 -10.19
N LEU A 22 -6.86 -1.24 -9.63
CA LEU A 22 -6.76 0.19 -9.92
C LEU A 22 -5.43 0.78 -9.39
N PRO A 23 -4.89 1.81 -10.06
CA PRO A 23 -3.82 2.65 -9.53
C PRO A 23 -4.12 3.12 -8.10
N VAL A 24 -3.11 3.20 -7.24
CA VAL A 24 -3.30 3.49 -5.81
C VAL A 24 -4.11 4.76 -5.57
N LEU A 25 -3.72 5.89 -6.19
CA LEU A 25 -4.44 7.16 -6.05
C LEU A 25 -5.89 7.04 -6.53
N THR A 26 -6.08 6.52 -7.74
CA THR A 26 -7.39 6.30 -8.38
C THR A 26 -8.30 5.40 -7.53
N ARG A 27 -7.73 4.35 -6.94
CA ARG A 27 -8.43 3.40 -6.06
C ARG A 27 -8.86 4.04 -4.75
N VAL A 28 -7.96 4.76 -4.08
CA VAL A 28 -8.26 5.46 -2.82
C VAL A 28 -9.36 6.48 -3.06
N ILE A 29 -9.23 7.33 -4.09
CA ILE A 29 -10.24 8.33 -4.43
C ILE A 29 -11.60 7.68 -4.75
N PHE A 30 -11.61 6.60 -5.54
CA PHE A 30 -12.85 5.87 -5.83
C PHE A 30 -13.53 5.34 -4.56
N LEU A 31 -12.76 4.75 -3.63
CA LEU A 31 -13.29 4.23 -2.36
C LEU A 31 -13.77 5.34 -1.43
N LEU A 32 -13.06 6.46 -1.34
CA LEU A 32 -13.48 7.62 -0.53
C LEU A 32 -14.83 8.19 -1.00
N VAL A 33 -15.06 8.22 -2.31
CA VAL A 33 -16.34 8.65 -2.87
C VAL A 33 -17.44 7.60 -2.65
N ARG A 34 -17.14 6.31 -2.85
CA ARG A 34 -18.16 5.26 -2.90
C ARG A 34 -18.49 4.61 -1.55
N LEU A 35 -17.53 4.50 -0.66
CA LEU A 35 -17.69 3.87 0.65
C LEU A 35 -17.76 4.92 1.77
N ASP A 36 -16.87 5.90 1.74
CA ASP A 36 -16.80 6.94 2.78
C ASP A 36 -17.71 8.15 2.50
N ALA A 37 -18.39 8.15 1.34
CA ALA A 37 -19.35 9.17 0.90
C ALA A 37 -18.81 10.61 0.94
N LEU A 38 -17.49 10.79 0.79
CA LEU A 38 -16.87 12.12 0.76
C LEU A 38 -17.15 12.82 -0.58
N SER A 39 -17.40 14.14 -0.50
CA SER A 39 -17.51 14.97 -1.70
C SER A 39 -16.15 15.20 -2.36
N TYR A 40 -16.16 15.59 -3.63
CA TYR A 40 -14.93 15.81 -4.39
C TYR A 40 -14.10 16.94 -3.79
N ASP A 41 -14.76 18.00 -3.32
CA ASP A 41 -14.11 19.14 -2.66
C ASP A 41 -13.49 18.73 -1.31
N GLU A 42 -14.13 17.85 -0.55
CA GLU A 42 -13.56 17.34 0.70
C GLU A 42 -12.30 16.53 0.45
N ILE A 43 -12.34 15.61 -0.52
CA ILE A 43 -11.16 14.81 -0.91
C ILE A 43 -10.04 15.72 -1.40
N ALA A 44 -10.36 16.66 -2.29
CA ALA A 44 -9.41 17.62 -2.84
C ALA A 44 -8.72 18.44 -1.74
N ARG A 45 -9.50 18.97 -0.78
CA ARG A 45 -8.94 19.69 0.37
C ARG A 45 -8.05 18.81 1.25
N ARG A 46 -8.53 17.62 1.65
CA ARG A 46 -7.80 16.72 2.57
C ARG A 46 -6.50 16.18 1.97
N LEU A 47 -6.49 15.88 0.67
CA LEU A 47 -5.28 15.44 -0.04
C LEU A 47 -4.44 16.61 -0.59
N SER A 48 -4.95 17.84 -0.53
CA SER A 48 -4.35 19.04 -1.12
C SER A 48 -4.05 18.84 -2.61
N ILE A 49 -5.07 18.44 -3.37
CA ILE A 49 -5.03 18.28 -4.84
C ILE A 49 -6.18 19.07 -5.47
N ASP A 50 -6.16 19.23 -6.79
CA ASP A 50 -7.23 19.92 -7.51
C ASP A 50 -8.52 19.08 -7.57
N PRO A 51 -9.73 19.66 -7.38
CA PRO A 51 -10.99 18.93 -7.52
C PRO A 51 -11.18 18.27 -8.88
N GLN A 52 -10.65 18.84 -9.98
CA GLN A 52 -10.70 18.19 -11.29
C GLN A 52 -9.84 16.93 -11.34
N THR A 53 -8.76 16.86 -10.55
CA THR A 53 -7.98 15.62 -10.41
C THR A 53 -8.82 14.51 -9.77
N VAL A 54 -9.61 14.84 -8.74
CA VAL A 54 -10.52 13.88 -8.10
C VAL A 54 -11.54 13.35 -9.11
N GLU A 55 -12.13 14.24 -9.92
CA GLU A 55 -13.04 13.85 -10.99
C GLU A 55 -12.35 12.98 -12.05
N SER A 56 -11.17 13.37 -12.51
CA SER A 56 -10.35 12.61 -13.47
C SER A 56 -10.06 11.19 -12.96
N CYS A 57 -9.70 11.04 -11.68
CA CYS A 57 -9.52 9.74 -11.05
C CYS A 57 -10.81 8.92 -11.02
N LEU A 58 -11.97 9.52 -10.72
CA LEU A 58 -13.26 8.82 -10.77
C LEU A 58 -13.60 8.32 -12.17
N VAL A 59 -13.40 9.15 -13.19
CA VAL A 59 -13.61 8.77 -14.59
C VAL A 59 -12.66 7.64 -15.00
N GLU A 60 -11.39 7.72 -14.61
CA GLU A 60 -10.42 6.65 -14.86
C GLU A 60 -10.84 5.35 -14.16
N ALA A 61 -11.21 5.40 -12.88
CA ALA A 61 -11.60 4.23 -12.09
C ALA A 61 -12.77 3.49 -12.74
N LEU A 62 -13.84 4.22 -13.11
CA LEU A 62 -15.03 3.65 -13.73
C LEU A 62 -14.72 3.05 -15.11
N GLY A 63 -13.89 3.73 -15.91
CA GLY A 63 -13.44 3.23 -17.21
C GLY A 63 -12.64 1.95 -17.09
N MET A 64 -11.66 1.91 -16.17
CA MET A 64 -10.83 0.73 -15.93
C MET A 64 -11.65 -0.45 -15.39
N ILE A 65 -12.55 -0.22 -14.43
CA ILE A 65 -13.42 -1.26 -13.88
C ILE A 65 -14.28 -1.87 -14.99
N ARG A 66 -14.91 -1.04 -15.83
CA ARG A 66 -15.72 -1.53 -16.95
C ARG A 66 -14.92 -2.45 -17.88
N ILE A 67 -13.77 -2.00 -18.35
CA ILE A 67 -12.89 -2.77 -19.24
C ILE A 67 -12.50 -4.11 -18.59
N MET A 68 -12.17 -4.12 -17.29
CA MET A 68 -11.83 -5.35 -16.58
C MET A 68 -13.00 -6.32 -16.42
N LEU A 69 -14.22 -5.81 -16.22
CA LEU A 69 -15.42 -6.63 -16.16
C LEU A 69 -15.80 -7.21 -17.53
N ASP A 70 -15.47 -6.51 -18.60
CA ASP A 70 -15.57 -7.00 -19.98
C ASP A 70 -14.49 -8.05 -20.32
N GLY A 71 -13.58 -8.34 -19.39
CA GLY A 71 -12.51 -9.34 -19.54
C GLY A 71 -11.24 -8.81 -20.20
N GLU A 72 -11.15 -7.51 -20.41
CA GLU A 72 -10.02 -6.85 -21.08
C GLU A 72 -9.00 -6.29 -20.07
N LEU A 73 -7.80 -5.96 -20.58
CA LEU A 73 -6.75 -5.32 -19.79
C LEU A 73 -6.84 -3.79 -19.92
N PRO A 74 -7.11 -3.07 -18.82
CA PRO A 74 -7.20 -1.62 -18.87
C PRO A 74 -5.81 -1.01 -19.07
N ARG A 75 -5.76 0.10 -19.80
CA ARG A 75 -4.59 0.98 -19.87
C ARG A 75 -4.86 2.19 -18.98
N ARG A 76 -3.84 2.67 -18.27
CA ARG A 76 -3.92 3.96 -17.56
C ARG A 76 -4.25 5.05 -18.58
N ARG A 77 -5.09 5.99 -18.16
CA ARG A 77 -5.34 7.20 -18.95
C ARG A 77 -4.12 8.09 -18.78
N ASP A 78 -3.58 8.60 -19.89
CA ASP A 78 -2.49 9.58 -19.85
C ASP A 78 -3.04 10.97 -19.51
N ASP A 79 -3.57 11.12 -18.29
CA ASP A 79 -4.10 12.38 -17.79
C ASP A 79 -3.00 13.12 -17.00
N PRO A 80 -2.52 14.27 -17.50
CA PRO A 80 -1.44 15.01 -16.84
C PRO A 80 -1.83 15.50 -15.45
N ARG A 81 -3.13 15.72 -15.17
CA ARG A 81 -3.59 16.14 -13.83
C ARG A 81 -3.39 15.04 -12.80
N ILE A 82 -3.71 13.80 -13.18
CA ILE A 82 -3.51 12.62 -12.32
C ILE A 82 -2.01 12.42 -12.10
N ALA A 83 -1.22 12.44 -13.18
CA ALA A 83 0.22 12.23 -13.10
C ALA A 83 0.93 13.27 -12.20
N LEU A 84 0.60 14.55 -12.35
CA LEU A 84 1.18 15.62 -11.53
C LEU A 84 0.79 15.50 -10.06
N ALA A 85 -0.48 15.20 -9.77
CA ALA A 85 -0.95 15.02 -8.40
C ALA A 85 -0.36 13.77 -7.73
N GLU A 86 -0.28 12.65 -8.46
CA GLU A 86 0.34 11.43 -7.97
C GLU A 86 1.82 11.65 -7.66
N ALA A 87 2.56 12.32 -8.55
CA ALA A 87 3.98 12.65 -8.32
C ALA A 87 4.19 13.56 -7.10
N ASP A 88 3.33 14.56 -6.89
CA ASP A 88 3.38 15.44 -5.72
C ASP A 88 3.05 14.69 -4.42
N LEU A 89 2.02 13.83 -4.44
CA LEU A 89 1.65 12.99 -3.30
C LEU A 89 2.76 12.00 -2.93
N HIS A 90 3.40 11.37 -3.92
CA HIS A 90 4.57 10.51 -3.69
C HIS A 90 5.72 11.30 -3.08
N ARG A 91 6.02 12.51 -3.56
CA ARG A 91 7.06 13.37 -2.97
C ARG A 91 6.78 13.67 -1.50
N ARG A 92 5.53 14.00 -1.15
CA ARG A 92 5.12 14.25 0.24
C ARG A 92 5.18 12.98 1.10
N HIS A 93 4.79 11.84 0.56
CA HIS A 93 4.88 10.54 1.25
C HIS A 93 6.33 10.12 1.50
N ARG A 94 7.24 10.36 0.55
CA ARG A 94 8.68 10.11 0.72
C ARG A 94 9.26 10.94 1.86
N ALA A 95 8.90 12.22 1.94
CA ALA A 95 9.31 13.10 3.04
C ALA A 95 8.77 12.59 4.40
N TYR A 96 7.50 12.19 4.46
CA TYR A 96 6.92 11.54 5.64
C TYR A 96 7.68 10.26 6.03
N CYS A 97 8.03 9.42 5.05
CA CYS A 97 8.78 8.19 5.30
C CYS A 97 10.17 8.47 5.87
N GLU A 98 10.89 9.44 5.31
CA GLU A 98 12.20 9.85 5.80
C GLU A 98 12.11 10.33 7.25
N GLU A 99 11.18 11.23 7.56
CA GLU A 99 10.95 11.72 8.94
C GLU A 99 10.67 10.59 9.93
N ALA A 100 9.85 9.62 9.52
CA ALA A 100 9.53 8.48 10.36
C ALA A 100 10.74 7.54 10.56
N LEU A 101 11.58 7.33 9.55
CA LEU A 101 12.84 6.59 9.72
C LEU A 101 13.82 7.29 10.66
N TRP A 102 13.93 8.62 10.54
CA TRP A 102 14.72 9.43 11.47
C TRP A 102 14.24 9.25 12.92
N ALA A 103 12.93 9.25 13.14
CA ALA A 103 12.34 8.99 14.47
C ALA A 103 12.68 7.58 15.01
N LEU A 104 12.82 6.59 14.13
CA LEU A 104 13.24 5.24 14.45
C LEU A 104 14.76 5.07 14.60
N ARG A 105 15.55 6.14 14.45
CA ARG A 105 17.02 6.13 14.46
C ARG A 105 17.62 5.27 13.35
N ILE A 106 16.92 5.12 12.23
CA ILE A 106 17.42 4.49 11.01
C ILE A 106 18.00 5.61 10.15
N VAL A 107 19.33 5.64 9.98
CA VAL A 107 20.06 6.78 9.41
C VAL A 107 20.44 6.57 7.94
N ASP A 108 20.22 5.36 7.40
CA ASP A 108 20.61 5.05 6.03
C ASP A 108 19.76 5.86 5.03
N PRO A 109 20.38 6.56 4.06
CA PRO A 109 19.66 7.33 3.07
C PRO A 109 18.83 6.40 2.19
N ILE A 110 17.55 6.73 2.00
CA ILE A 110 16.68 6.00 1.08
C ILE A 110 17.01 6.44 -0.35
N LEU A 111 17.38 5.48 -1.20
CA LEU A 111 17.54 5.71 -2.63
C LEU A 111 16.19 5.56 -3.32
N TRP A 112 15.41 6.65 -3.32
CA TRP A 112 14.18 6.72 -4.11
C TRP A 112 14.51 6.61 -5.60
N THR A 113 13.65 5.91 -6.33
CA THR A 113 13.75 5.83 -7.80
C THR A 113 12.48 6.37 -8.41
N ASP A 114 12.59 7.09 -9.52
CA ASP A 114 11.44 7.75 -10.15
C ASP A 114 10.37 6.77 -10.63
N HIS A 115 10.76 5.50 -10.86
CA HIS A 115 9.88 4.45 -11.37
C HIS A 115 9.72 3.28 -10.38
N GLY A 116 10.26 3.41 -9.17
CA GLY A 116 10.24 2.35 -8.17
C GLY A 116 8.93 2.29 -7.41
N ASP A 117 8.65 1.10 -6.89
CA ASP A 117 7.68 0.94 -5.82
C ASP A 117 8.28 1.53 -4.53
N ASP A 118 7.80 2.71 -4.14
CA ASP A 118 8.22 3.41 -2.93
C ASP A 118 8.00 2.55 -1.69
N ASP A 119 6.86 1.84 -1.60
CA ASP A 119 6.56 0.95 -0.48
C ASP A 119 7.58 -0.19 -0.42
N GLN A 120 7.97 -0.75 -1.56
CA GLN A 120 8.99 -1.79 -1.61
C GLN A 120 10.37 -1.25 -1.20
N THR A 121 10.75 -0.09 -1.70
CA THR A 121 12.04 0.56 -1.42
C THR A 121 12.19 0.80 0.08
N PHE A 122 11.17 1.40 0.68
CA PHE A 122 11.12 1.65 2.11
C PHE A 122 11.09 0.36 2.95
N MET A 123 10.30 -0.65 2.57
CA MET A 123 10.24 -1.92 3.30
C MET A 123 11.59 -2.62 3.35
N ARG A 124 12.41 -2.50 2.29
CA ARG A 124 13.79 -3.04 2.29
C ARG A 124 14.65 -2.34 3.35
N VAL A 125 14.53 -1.03 3.50
CA VAL A 125 15.29 -0.26 4.51
C VAL A 125 14.90 -0.67 5.93
N ILE A 126 13.60 -0.80 6.24
CA ILE A 126 13.18 -1.29 7.57
C ILE A 126 13.69 -2.70 7.84
N VAL A 127 13.57 -3.60 6.86
CA VAL A 127 14.01 -4.99 7.05
C VAL A 127 15.53 -5.03 7.26
N ALA A 128 16.31 -4.24 6.51
CA ALA A 128 17.75 -4.14 6.67
C ALA A 128 18.17 -3.59 8.04
N ALA A 129 17.38 -2.69 8.63
CA ALA A 129 17.63 -2.14 9.96
C ALA A 129 17.32 -3.10 11.13
N MET A 130 16.72 -4.27 10.86
CA MET A 130 16.44 -5.25 11.90
C MET A 130 17.73 -5.83 12.50
N PRO A 131 17.71 -6.22 13.81
CA PRO A 131 18.82 -6.96 14.38
C PRO A 131 19.14 -8.24 13.57
N PRO A 132 20.41 -8.62 13.36
CA PRO A 132 20.78 -9.68 12.40
C PRO A 132 20.00 -10.98 12.56
N ARG A 133 19.85 -11.48 13.79
CA ARG A 133 19.10 -12.72 14.04
C ARG A 133 17.60 -12.60 13.76
N VAL A 134 17.03 -11.40 13.92
CA VAL A 134 15.63 -11.12 13.59
C VAL A 134 15.47 -11.03 12.07
N HIS A 135 16.38 -10.29 11.41
CA HIS A 135 16.47 -10.22 9.95
C HIS A 135 16.55 -11.61 9.31
N ASP A 136 17.54 -12.42 9.70
CA ASP A 136 17.77 -13.74 9.09
C ASP A 136 16.56 -14.66 9.26
N THR A 137 15.98 -14.67 10.47
CA THR A 137 14.76 -15.45 10.74
C THR A 137 13.60 -14.99 9.85
N PHE A 138 13.45 -13.68 9.66
CA PHE A 138 12.41 -13.10 8.82
C PHE A 138 12.62 -13.46 7.34
N ILE A 139 13.84 -13.35 6.81
CA ILE A 139 14.16 -13.73 5.42
C ILE A 139 13.91 -15.22 5.19
N LEU A 140 14.39 -16.10 6.07
CA LEU A 140 14.15 -17.55 5.96
C LEU A 140 12.65 -17.88 5.94
N ASN A 141 11.83 -17.19 6.73
CA ASN A 141 10.40 -17.45 6.76
C ASN A 141 9.63 -16.80 5.60
N ARG A 142 9.93 -15.54 5.25
CA ARG A 142 9.13 -14.74 4.32
C ARG A 142 9.59 -14.81 2.88
N VAL A 143 10.89 -15.04 2.65
CA VAL A 143 11.48 -15.13 1.32
C VAL A 143 11.70 -16.59 0.95
N GLU A 144 12.37 -17.35 1.83
CA GLU A 144 12.64 -18.78 1.58
C GLU A 144 11.47 -19.71 1.98
N GLN A 145 10.38 -19.15 2.53
CA GLN A 145 9.15 -19.87 2.89
C GLN A 145 9.36 -21.07 3.84
N LEU A 146 10.44 -21.05 4.63
CA LEU A 146 10.70 -22.11 5.60
C LEU A 146 9.73 -22.05 6.78
N SER A 147 9.31 -23.22 7.24
CA SER A 147 8.53 -23.37 8.47
C SER A 147 9.37 -23.04 9.71
N TYR A 148 8.71 -22.76 10.83
CA TYR A 148 9.42 -22.47 12.08
C TYR A 148 10.29 -23.63 12.57
N ALA A 149 9.90 -24.87 12.28
CA ALA A 149 10.69 -26.06 12.58
C ALA A 149 11.99 -26.11 11.76
N GLN A 150 11.89 -25.93 10.44
CA GLN A 150 13.06 -25.90 9.54
C GLN A 150 14.01 -24.76 9.87
N ILE A 151 13.49 -23.58 10.23
CA ILE A 151 14.33 -22.45 10.66
C ILE A 151 15.03 -22.75 11.98
N ALA A 152 14.31 -23.36 12.94
CA ALA A 152 14.87 -23.74 14.23
C ALA A 152 16.04 -24.72 14.06
N GLU A 153 15.87 -25.75 13.24
CA GLU A 153 16.92 -26.70 12.87
C GLU A 153 18.11 -26.00 12.19
N ARG A 154 17.85 -25.22 11.13
CA ARG A 154 18.90 -24.53 10.36
C ARG A 154 19.71 -23.52 11.17
N MET A 155 19.09 -22.85 12.14
CA MET A 155 19.77 -21.87 13.00
C MET A 155 20.30 -22.46 14.31
N GLY A 156 20.15 -23.77 14.56
CA GLY A 156 20.54 -24.41 15.81
C GLY A 156 19.83 -23.82 17.03
N THR A 157 18.51 -23.63 16.94
CA THR A 157 17.69 -22.97 17.97
C THR A 157 16.33 -23.65 18.16
N PHE A 158 15.44 -23.06 18.96
CA PHE A 158 14.11 -23.61 19.25
C PHE A 158 13.00 -22.85 18.51
N GLN A 159 11.90 -23.54 18.17
CA GLN A 159 10.76 -22.93 17.46
C GLN A 159 10.16 -21.71 18.20
N TRP A 160 10.15 -21.73 19.53
CA TRP A 160 9.63 -20.58 20.31
C TRP A 160 10.52 -19.34 20.17
N ILE A 161 11.84 -19.51 20.00
CA ILE A 161 12.78 -18.42 19.71
C ILE A 161 12.52 -17.86 18.31
N VAL A 162 12.28 -18.74 17.33
CA VAL A 162 11.89 -18.34 15.97
C VAL A 162 10.61 -17.50 16.02
N ARG A 163 9.57 -17.98 16.71
CA ARG A 163 8.32 -17.22 16.92
C ARG A 163 8.57 -15.87 17.59
N HIS A 164 9.39 -15.82 18.64
CA HIS A 164 9.73 -14.57 19.30
C HIS A 164 10.43 -13.57 18.36
N ARG A 165 11.37 -14.05 17.53
CA ARG A 165 12.05 -13.24 16.51
C ARG A 165 11.08 -12.74 15.45
N MET A 166 10.16 -13.58 14.96
CA MET A 166 9.12 -13.17 14.02
C MET A 166 8.22 -12.07 14.60
N LEU A 167 7.79 -12.19 15.86
CA LEU A 167 7.03 -11.14 16.54
C LEU A 167 7.83 -9.84 16.73
N ARG A 168 9.15 -9.92 16.87
CA ARG A 168 10.02 -8.73 16.88
C ARG A 168 10.12 -8.10 15.49
N ALA A 169 10.23 -8.89 14.44
CA ALA A 169 10.25 -8.40 13.06
C ALA A 169 8.93 -7.68 12.71
N ILE A 170 7.78 -8.28 13.02
CA ILE A 170 6.46 -7.67 12.79
C ILE A 170 6.34 -6.35 13.55
N ARG A 171 6.74 -6.29 14.83
CA ARG A 171 6.73 -5.05 15.61
C ARG A 171 7.70 -3.99 15.09
N HIS A 172 8.79 -4.40 14.45
CA HIS A 172 9.73 -3.47 13.82
C HIS A 172 9.11 -2.85 12.56
N ILE A 173 8.46 -3.67 11.72
CA ILE A 173 7.72 -3.22 10.54
C ILE A 173 6.54 -2.32 10.93
N ALA A 174 5.73 -2.73 11.91
CA ALA A 174 4.54 -2.01 12.33
C ALA A 174 4.81 -0.65 13.00
N ARG A 175 6.08 -0.37 13.35
CA ARG A 175 6.51 0.96 13.83
C ARG A 175 6.98 1.87 12.71
N GLY A 176 7.19 1.33 11.52
CA GLY A 176 7.52 2.12 10.34
C GLY A 176 6.34 2.97 9.89
N PRO A 177 6.60 3.98 9.04
CA PRO A 177 5.55 4.76 8.40
C PRO A 177 4.59 3.90 7.59
N ASP A 178 3.38 4.42 7.42
CA ASP A 178 2.34 3.79 6.63
C ASP A 178 2.72 3.71 5.15
N ARG A 179 2.23 2.65 4.50
CA ARG A 179 2.30 2.51 3.04
C ARG A 179 1.57 3.66 2.36
N PHE A 180 1.96 3.99 1.13
CA PHE A 180 1.43 5.13 0.40
C PHE A 180 -0.10 5.16 0.38
N GLU A 181 -0.73 4.03 0.09
CA GLU A 181 -2.19 3.91 0.08
C GLU A 181 -2.83 4.17 1.44
N GLN A 182 -2.27 3.62 2.51
CA GLN A 182 -2.80 3.77 3.87
C GLN A 182 -2.60 5.22 4.33
N TRP A 183 -1.42 5.80 4.08
CA TRP A 183 -1.13 7.20 4.32
C TRP A 183 -2.12 8.13 3.61
N LEU A 184 -2.49 7.85 2.35
CA LEU A 184 -3.53 8.63 1.64
C LEU A 184 -4.89 8.53 2.34
N ARG A 185 -5.30 7.32 2.76
CA ARG A 185 -6.57 7.12 3.47
C ARG A 185 -6.60 7.85 4.80
N ASP A 186 -5.53 7.79 5.57
CA ASP A 186 -5.46 8.43 6.89
C ASP A 186 -5.52 9.95 6.73
N ARG A 187 -4.77 10.52 5.78
CA ARG A 187 -4.87 11.96 5.44
C ARG A 187 -6.25 12.35 4.95
N ALA A 188 -6.91 11.49 4.18
CA ALA A 188 -8.27 11.72 3.73
C ALA A 188 -9.32 11.50 4.83
N SER A 189 -8.99 10.83 5.92
CA SER A 189 -9.89 10.57 7.06
C SER A 189 -9.75 11.64 8.14
N GLU A 190 -8.58 12.26 8.25
CA GLU A 190 -8.35 13.39 9.15
C GLU A 190 -9.28 14.57 8.79
N PRO A 191 -10.05 15.10 9.77
CA PRO A 191 -10.83 16.30 9.53
C PRO A 191 -9.87 17.44 9.21
N ALA A 192 -10.13 18.17 8.13
CA ALA A 192 -9.33 19.33 7.76
C ALA A 192 -9.29 20.29 8.97
N THR A 193 -8.09 20.53 9.50
CA THR A 193 -7.89 21.48 10.59
C THR A 193 -8.39 22.84 10.11
N ILE A 194 -9.51 23.30 10.68
CA ILE A 194 -10.06 24.63 10.41
C ILE A 194 -9.09 25.61 11.07
N ASN A 195 -8.28 26.30 10.26
CA ASN A 195 -7.57 27.52 10.67
C ASN A 195 -8.49 28.73 10.52
#